data_AF-A0A7V3XLR0-F1
#
_entry.id   AF-A0A7V3XLR0-F1
#
_cell.length_a   1.000
_cell.length_b   1.000
_cell.length_c   1.000
_cell.angle_alpha   90.00
_cell.angle_beta   90.00
_cell.angle_gamma   90.00
#
_symmetry.space_group_name_H-M   'P 1'
#
loop_
_entity.id
_entity.type
_entity.pdbx_description
1 polymer ?
#
loop_
_entity_poly.entity_id
_entity_poly.type
_entity_poly.pdbx_seq_one_letter_code
_entity_poly.pdbx_strand_id
1 'polypeptide(L)' 'MKMLQFFSELLLDAPVRGRVVSVEVEQSSYLVTVALDEGGQSVRQLSVWDVSRGMRGDPDARAAIRQNLTVAASLGR' A
#
# COMPACT_ATOMS: atom_id res chain seq x y z
N MET A 1 -13.70 -9.46 0.12
CA MET A 1 -12.25 -9.24 -0.02
C MET A 1 -11.77 -8.50 1.22
N LYS A 2 -10.80 -9.02 1.96
CA LYS A 2 -10.26 -8.34 3.17
C LYS A 2 -9.30 -7.22 2.73
N MET A 3 -9.33 -6.07 3.38
CA MET A 3 -8.49 -4.89 3.03
C MET A 3 -7.01 -5.23 2.91
N LEU A 4 -6.50 -6.03 3.85
CA LEU A 4 -5.11 -6.47 3.85
C LEU A 4 -4.75 -7.28 2.60
N GLN A 5 -5.69 -8.08 2.07
CA GLN A 5 -5.50 -8.84 0.83
C GLN A 5 -5.39 -7.91 -0.38
N PHE A 6 -6.25 -6.88 -0.47
CA PHE A 6 -6.21 -5.91 -1.56
C PHE A 6 -4.85 -5.21 -1.66
N PHE A 7 -4.33 -4.73 -0.53
CA PHE A 7 -3.02 -4.07 -0.53
C PHE A 7 -1.87 -5.06 -0.75
N SER A 8 -1.99 -6.30 -0.28
CA SER A 8 -0.98 -7.34 -0.51
C SER A 8 -0.88 -7.69 -1.99
N GLU A 9 -2.01 -7.84 -2.70
CA GLU A 9 -2.04 -8.09 -4.14
C GLU A 9 -1.40 -6.93 -4.92
N LEU A 10 -1.73 -5.68 -4.58
CA LEU A 10 -1.11 -4.51 -5.21
C LEU A 10 0.39 -4.41 -4.94
N LEU A 11 0.87 -4.88 -3.79
CA LEU A 11 2.29 -4.91 -3.46
C LEU A 11 3.03 -6.04 -4.18
N LEU A 12 2.39 -7.20 -4.41
CA LEU A 12 2.98 -8.29 -5.21
C LEU A 12 3.25 -7.85 -6.65
N ASP A 13 2.38 -7.00 -7.21
CA ASP A 13 2.56 -6.39 -8.53
C ASP A 13 3.52 -5.19 -8.53
N ALA A 14 4.10 -4.84 -7.38
CA ALA A 14 5.07 -3.76 -7.23
C ALA A 14 6.52 -4.32 -7.22
N PRO A 15 7.53 -3.53 -7.65
CA PRO A 15 8.92 -3.95 -7.59
C PRO A 15 9.51 -3.97 -6.16
N VAL A 16 8.68 -3.80 -5.12
CA VAL A 16 9.12 -3.80 -3.72
C VAL A 16 9.13 -5.22 -3.17
N ARG A 17 10.29 -5.62 -2.63
CA ARG A 17 10.42 -6.84 -1.85
C ARG A 17 9.98 -6.56 -0.42
N GLY A 18 8.71 -6.79 -0.15
CA GLY A 18 8.13 -6.59 1.18
C GLY A 18 6.74 -7.22 1.28
N ARG A 19 6.15 -7.13 2.47
CA ARG A 19 4.78 -7.60 2.73
C ARG A 19 3.98 -6.55 3.49
N VAL A 20 2.70 -6.43 3.18
CA VAL A 20 1.78 -5.67 4.02
C VAL A 20 1.57 -6.43 5.32
N VAL A 21 1.87 -5.79 6.45
CA VAL A 21 1.74 -6.39 7.79
C VAL A 21 0.57 -5.82 8.58
N SER A 22 0.21 -4.56 8.33
CA SER A 22 -0.93 -3.91 8.99
C SER A 22 -1.62 -2.94 8.04
N VAL A 23 -2.92 -2.79 8.24
CA VAL A 23 -3.75 -1.78 7.58
C VAL A 23 -4.67 -1.20 8.64
N GLU A 24 -4.48 0.07 8.95
CA GLU A 24 -5.29 0.83 9.89
C GLU A 24 -6.09 1.90 9.15
N VAL A 25 -7.23 2.30 9.71
CA VAL A 25 -8.09 3.33 9.13
C VAL A 25 -8.12 4.50 10.09
N GLU A 26 -7.62 5.65 9.65
CA GLU A 26 -7.63 6.89 10.42
C GLU A 26 -8.43 7.95 9.69
N GLN A 27 -9.61 8.29 10.23
CA GLN A 27 -10.54 9.32 9.74
C GLN A 27 -10.87 9.19 8.24
N SER A 28 -9.99 9.73 7.38
CA SER A 28 -10.12 9.81 5.92
C SER A 28 -8.92 9.19 5.19
N SER A 29 -8.10 8.39 5.87
CA SER A 29 -6.92 7.73 5.30
C SER A 29 -6.78 6.29 5.76
N TYR A 30 -6.11 5.49 4.92
CA TYR A 30 -5.62 4.16 5.27
C TYR A 30 -4.13 4.25 5.58
N LEU A 31 -3.72 3.79 6.75
CA LEU A 31 -2.31 3.62 7.12
C LEU A 31 -1.91 2.17 6.83
N VAL A 32 -1.11 1.98 5.80
CA VAL A 32 -0.62 0.66 5.37
C VAL A 32 0.82 0.51 5.81
N THR A 33 1.07 -0.44 6.71
CA THR A 33 2.41 -0.77 7.16
C THR A 33 2.96 -1.90 6.29
N VAL A 34 4.08 -1.63 5.62
CA VAL A 34 4.81 -2.57 4.79
C VAL A 34 6.11 -2.92 5.49
N ALA A 35 6.32 -4.21 5.78
CA ALA A 35 7.60 -4.73 6.20
C ALA A 35 8.46 -5.00 4.97
N LEU A 36 9.66 -4.43 4.92
CA LEU A 36 10.64 -4.61 3.86
C LEU A 36 11.53 -5.81 4.18
N ASP A 37 11.94 -6.55 3.14
CA ASP A 37 12.75 -7.77 3.28
C ASP A 37 14.14 -7.47 3.85
N GLU A 38 14.70 -6.29 3.56
CA GLU A 38 16.02 -5.83 4.04
C GLU A 38 16.04 -5.40 5.52
N GLY A 39 14.93 -5.59 6.23
CA GLY A 39 14.80 -5.20 7.63
C GLY A 39 14.36 -3.74 7.74
N GLY A 40 13.06 -3.54 7.97
CA GLY A 40 12.48 -2.22 8.15
C GLY A 40 10.96 -2.27 8.01
N GLN A 41 10.30 -1.27 8.57
CA GLN A 41 8.87 -1.07 8.34
C GLN A 41 8.65 0.33 7.80
N SER A 42 7.78 0.45 6.82
CA SER A 42 7.33 1.72 6.26
C SER A 42 5.83 1.83 6.44
N VAL A 43 5.36 2.91 7.07
CA VAL A 43 3.94 3.24 7.15
C VAL A 43 3.58 4.18 6.00
N ARG A 44 2.48 3.90 5.30
CA ARG A 44 2.01 4.67 4.15
C ARG A 44 0.60 5.14 4.36
N GLN A 45 0.40 6.45 4.27
CA GLN A 45 -0.92 7.05 4.30
C GLN A 45 -1.49 7.10 2.88
N LEU A 46 -2.62 6.44 2.69
CA LEU A 46 -3.35 6.38 1.42
C LEU A 46 -4.70 7.07 1.59
N SER A 47 -5.11 7.82 0.57
CA SER A 47 -6.43 8.44 0.54
C SER A 47 -7.52 7.38 0.52
N VAL A 48 -8.54 7.53 1.39
CA VAL A 48 -9.73 6.67 1.35
C VAL A 48 -10.41 6.72 -0.01
N TRP A 49 -10.34 7.86 -0.71
CA TRP A 49 -10.92 8.03 -2.04
C TRP A 49 -10.23 7.13 -3.07
N ASP A 50 -8.90 7.15 -3.11
CA ASP A 50 -8.12 6.34 -4.06
C ASP A 50 -8.28 4.86 -3.75
N VAL A 51 -8.24 4.47 -2.47
CA VAL A 51 -8.50 3.08 -2.06
C VAL A 51 -9.89 2.63 -2.49
N SER A 52 -10.91 3.46 -2.29
CA SER A 52 -12.29 3.13 -2.71
C SER A 52 -12.41 2.96 -4.22
N ARG A 53 -11.75 3.82 -5.01
CA ARG A 53 -11.70 3.70 -6.47
C ARG A 53 -10.96 2.45 -6.91
N GLY A 54 -9.79 2.18 -6.34
CA GLY A 54 -8.98 1.01 -6.67
C GLY A 54 -9.69 -0.30 -6.32
N MET A 55 -10.41 -0.35 -5.20
CA MET A 55 -11.25 -1.49 -4.82
C MET A 55 -12.40 -1.73 -5.81
N ARG A 56 -12.96 -0.67 -6.41
CA ARG A 56 -13.98 -0.77 -7.48
C ARG A 56 -13.41 -1.18 -8.83
N GLY A 57 -12.08 -1.27 -8.97
CA GLY A 57 -11.42 -1.68 -10.21
C GLY A 57 -10.85 -0.54 -11.04
N ASP A 58 -10.82 0.69 -10.52
CA ASP A 58 -10.20 1.82 -11.20
C ASP A 58 -8.68 1.59 -11.36
N PRO A 59 -8.16 1.48 -12.60
CA PRO A 59 -6.76 1.17 -12.85
C PRO A 59 -5.83 2.32 -12.48
N ASP A 60 -6.24 3.58 -12.65
CA ASP A 60 -5.45 4.76 -12.30
C ASP A 60 -5.28 4.86 -10.78
N ALA A 61 -6.37 4.60 -10.04
CA ALA A 61 -6.30 4.57 -8.58
C ALA A 61 -5.40 3.44 -8.06
N ARG A 62 -5.47 2.25 -8.67
CA ARG A 62 -4.56 1.13 -8.33
C ARG A 62 -3.11 1.47 -8.62
N ALA A 63 -2.83 2.11 -9.75
CA ALA A 63 -1.49 2.55 -10.11
C ALA A 63 -0.93 3.59 -9.12
N ALA A 64 -1.76 4.56 -8.70
CA ALA A 64 -1.39 5.56 -7.71
C ALA A 64 -1.08 4.94 -6.34
N ILE A 65 -1.94 4.03 -5.86
CA ILE A 65 -1.70 3.29 -4.61
C ILE A 65 -0.39 2.51 -4.69
N ARG A 66 -0.18 1.78 -5.79
CA ARG A 66 1.03 0.99 -6.00
C ARG A 66 2.30 1.85 -5.99
N GLN A 67 2.27 3.01 -6.66
CA GLN A 67 3.39 3.95 -6.66
C GLN A 67 3.69 4.44 -5.24
N ASN A 68 2.66 4.78 -4.46
CA ASN A 68 2.80 5.24 -3.09
C ASN A 68 3.43 4.15 -2.18
N LEU A 69 3.01 2.89 -2.38
CA LEU A 69 3.61 1.73 -1.71
C LEU A 69 5.06 1.48 -2.16
N THR A 70 5.43 1.86 -3.39
CA THR A 70 6.74 1.57 -4.00
C THR A 70 7.84 2.56 -3.64
N VAL A 71 7.54 3.87 -3.66
CA VAL A 71 8.50 4.96 -3.37
C VAL A 71 9.11 4.84 -1.96
N ALA A 72 8.52 4.00 -1.11
CA ALA A 72 8.96 3.68 0.23
C ALA A 72 10.26 2.88 0.35
N ALA A 73 10.51 1.96 -0.58
CA ALA A 73 11.63 1.02 -0.47
C ALA A 73 12.99 1.69 -0.76
N SER A 74 12.99 2.89 -1.36
CA SER A 74 14.20 3.61 -1.76
C SER A 74 14.69 4.68 -0.78
N LEU A 75 13.96 4.94 0.32
CA LEU A 75 14.25 6.02 1.29
C LEU A 75 14.75 5.50 2.65
N GLY A 76 15.23 4.25 2.71
CA GLY A 76 16.06 3.75 3.79
C GLY A 76 17.54 3.81 3.39
N ARG A 77 18.16 4.97 3.51
CA ARG A 77 19.62 5.13 3.56
C ARG A 77 19.99 5.99 4.75
#